data_AF-A0A661K145-F1
#
_entry.id   AF-A0A661K145-F1
#
_cell.length_a   1.000
_cell.length_b   1.000
_cell.length_c   1.000
_cell.angle_alpha   90.00
_cell.angle_beta   90.00
_cell.angle_gamma   90.00
#
_symmetry.space_group_name_H-M   'P 1'
#
loop_
_entity.id
_entity.type
_entity.pdbx_description
1 polymer ?
#
loop_
_entity_poly.entity_id
_entity_poly.type
_entity_poly.pdbx_seq_one_letter_code
_entity_poly.pdbx_strand_id
1 'polypeptide(L)'
;MNVPKNKGICLLVSCFFIFAVLMIPHQANCELPGKIISVEWLANNLDKPNLLILDVRLSPQEYRFGHIPRAVCAFARWRQRLNGIP
;
A
#
# COMPACT_ATOMS: atom_id res chain seq x y z
N MET A 1 -46.99 19.67 14.29
CA MET A 1 -46.74 18.28 13.86
C MET A 1 -45.56 17.75 14.67
N ASN A 2 -45.79 16.79 15.56
CA ASN A 2 -44.80 16.30 16.51
C ASN A 2 -44.04 15.13 15.85
N VAL A 3 -42.84 15.38 15.32
CA VAL A 3 -41.98 14.31 14.81
C VAL A 3 -41.57 13.44 16.00
N PRO A 4 -41.89 12.13 16.02
CA PRO A 4 -41.55 11.29 17.17
C PRO A 4 -40.03 11.27 17.36
N LYS A 5 -39.57 11.61 18.57
CA LYS A 5 -38.15 11.79 18.95
C LYS A 5 -37.26 10.61 18.56
N ASN A 6 -37.85 9.43 18.44
CA ASN A 6 -37.27 8.14 18.08
C ASN A 6 -36.78 8.12 16.62
N LYS A 7 -37.43 8.85 15.71
CA LYS A 7 -37.04 8.92 14.29
C LYS A 7 -35.72 9.65 14.09
N GLY A 8 -35.46 10.69 14.90
CA GLY A 8 -34.20 11.45 14.85
C GLY A 8 -33.01 10.61 15.33
N ILE A 9 -33.21 9.80 16.38
CA ILE A 9 -32.18 8.88 16.90
C ILE A 9 -31.85 7.80 15.86
N CYS A 10 -32.86 7.18 15.24
CA CYS A 10 -32.60 6.21 14.15
C CYS A 10 -31.83 6.83 12.99
N LEU A 11 -32.12 8.08 12.63
CA LEU A 11 -31.42 8.78 11.54
C LEU A 11 -29.95 9.02 11.88
N LEU A 12 -29.66 9.47 13.11
CA LEU A 12 -28.29 9.70 13.59
C LEU A 12 -27.47 8.41 13.65
N VAL A 13 -28.07 7.32 14.15
CA VAL A 13 -27.41 6.00 14.21
C VAL A 13 -27.11 5.49 12.80
N SER A 14 -28.05 5.63 11.86
CA SER A 14 -27.83 5.27 10.45
C SER A 14 -26.75 6.11 9.79
N CYS A 15 -26.73 7.43 10.00
CA CYS A 15 -25.69 8.31 9.48
C CYS A 15 -24.31 7.97 10.04
N PHE A 16 -24.22 7.67 11.33
CA PHE A 16 -22.98 7.22 11.96
C PHE A 16 -22.48 5.90 11.37
N PHE A 17 -23.37 4.93 11.16
CA PHE A 17 -23.02 3.65 10.52
C PHE A 17 -22.54 3.83 9.08
N ILE A 18 -23.20 4.66 8.28
CA ILE A 18 -22.80 4.95 6.89
C ILE A 18 -21.44 5.64 6.87
N PHE A 19 -21.23 6.64 7.73
CA PHE A 19 -19.95 7.34 7.85
C PHE A 19 -18.83 6.38 8.27
N ALA A 20 -19.08 5.50 9.24
CA ALA A 20 -18.11 4.49 9.67
C ALA A 20 -17.74 3.50 8.56
N VAL A 21 -18.71 3.07 7.74
CA VAL A 21 -18.47 2.19 6.59
C VAL A 21 -17.65 2.88 5.50
N LEU A 22 -17.91 4.17 5.24
CA LEU A 22 -17.12 4.96 4.28
C LEU A 22 -15.67 5.19 4.72
N MET A 23 -15.39 5.08 6.02
CA MET A 23 -14.04 5.18 6.59
C MET A 23 -13.30 3.83 6.64
N ILE A 24 -13.89 2.74 6.16
CA ILE A 24 -13.17 1.46 6.06
C ILE A 24 -12.05 1.65 5.04
N PRO A 25 -10.77 1.47 5.42
CA PRO A 25 -9.68 1.52 4.46
C PRO A 25 -9.93 0.45 3.41
N HIS A 26 -10.06 0.87 2.16
CA HIS A 26 -10.19 -0.06 1.05
C HIS A 26 -8.93 -0.93 1.06
N GLN A 27 -9.08 -2.22 1.37
CA GLN A 27 -8.00 -3.20 1.26
C GLN A 27 -7.56 -3.18 -0.19
N ALA A 28 -6.44 -2.50 -0.43
CA ALA A 28 -5.91 -2.32 -1.75
C ALA A 28 -5.26 -3.65 -2.15
N ASN A 29 -6.05 -4.55 -2.74
CA ASN A 29 -5.53 -5.74 -3.39
C ASN A 29 -4.61 -5.27 -4.52
N CYS A 30 -3.31 -5.47 -4.37
CA CYS A 30 -2.37 -5.22 -5.46
C CYS A 30 -2.45 -6.43 -6.37
N GLU A 31 -3.38 -6.40 -7.32
CA GLU A 31 -3.41 -7.41 -8.37
C GLU A 31 -2.17 -7.18 -9.25
N LEU A 32 -1.14 -7.98 -9.01
CA LEU A 32 0.06 -8.00 -9.81
C LEU A 32 -0.17 -8.90 -11.03
N PRO A 33 0.33 -8.53 -12.22
CA PRO A 33 0.16 -9.33 -13.44
C PRO A 33 0.93 -10.67 -13.39
N GLY A 34 1.70 -10.91 -12.32
CA GLY A 34 2.46 -12.14 -12.09
C GLY A 34 3.63 -11.90 -11.12
N LYS A 35 4.50 -12.92 -10.98
CA LYS A 35 5.74 -12.83 -10.20
C LYS A 35 6.83 -11.99 -10.89
N ILE A 36 6.75 -11.91 -12.22
CA ILE A 36 7.62 -11.11 -13.08
C ILE A 36 6.72 -10.14 -13.84
N ILE A 37 7.15 -8.90 -13.93
CA ILE A 37 6.42 -7.80 -14.56
C ILE A 37 7.29 -7.15 -15.63
N SER A 38 6.68 -6.48 -16.60
CA SER A 38 7.43 -5.68 -17.58
C SER A 38 7.79 -4.30 -17.04
N VAL A 39 8.75 -3.64 -17.68
CA VAL A 39 9.17 -2.27 -17.33
C VAL A 39 8.03 -1.28 -17.59
N GLU A 40 7.28 -1.48 -18.68
CA GLU A 40 6.13 -0.64 -19.06
C GLU A 40 5.00 -0.74 -18.05
N TRP A 41 4.72 -1.96 -17.56
CA TRP A 41 3.74 -2.13 -16.49
C TRP A 41 4.20 -1.36 -15.25
N LEU A 42 5.45 -1.52 -14.82
CA LEU A 42 5.95 -0.83 -13.63
C LEU A 42 5.83 0.69 -13.78
N ALA A 43 6.29 1.24 -14.91
CA ALA A 43 6.22 2.67 -15.22
C ALA A 43 4.79 3.22 -15.14
N ASN A 44 3.81 2.47 -15.65
CA ASN A 44 2.39 2.86 -15.63
C ASN A 44 1.71 2.68 -14.26
N ASN A 45 2.40 2.10 -13.27
CA ASN A 45 1.81 1.72 -11.99
C ASN A 45 2.58 2.26 -10.76
N LEU A 46 3.60 3.12 -10.95
CA LEU A 46 4.46 3.63 -9.87
C LEU A 46 3.69 4.29 -8.71
N ASP A 47 2.57 4.94 -9.01
CA ASP A 47 1.79 5.71 -8.02
C ASP A 47 0.71 4.89 -7.31
N LYS A 48 0.65 3.57 -7.55
CA LYS A 48 -0.29 2.70 -6.84
C LYS A 48 0.01 2.75 -5.33
N PRO A 49 -0.99 3.07 -4.47
CA PRO A 49 -0.76 3.26 -3.04
C PRO A 49 -0.33 1.96 -2.32
N ASN A 50 -0.58 0.81 -2.93
CA ASN A 50 -0.27 -0.52 -2.43
C ASN A 50 0.90 -1.20 -3.15
N LEU A 51 1.70 -0.44 -3.91
CA LEU A 51 2.92 -0.94 -4.56
C LEU A 51 4.15 -0.48 -3.77
N LEU A 52 4.92 -1.44 -3.26
CA LEU A 52 6.23 -1.21 -2.66
C LEU A 52 7.32 -1.77 -3.59
N ILE A 53 8.28 -0.93 -3.97
CA ILE A 53 9.41 -1.32 -4.82
C ILE A 53 10.63 -1.47 -3.92
N LEU A 54 11.23 -2.65 -3.88
CA LEU A 54 12.37 -2.95 -3.02
C LEU A 54 13.63 -3.10 -3.87
N ASP A 55 14.62 -2.22 -3.66
CA ASP A 55 15.93 -2.33 -4.30
C ASP A 55 16.87 -3.18 -3.44
N VAL A 56 17.16 -4.40 -3.90
CA VAL A 56 17.91 -5.42 -3.16
C VAL A 56 19.40 -5.43 -3.46
N ARG A 57 19.94 -4.41 -4.15
CA ARG A 57 21.39 -4.30 -4.39
C ARG A 57 22.18 -4.26 -3.07
N LEU A 58 23.44 -4.68 -3.12
CA LEU A 58 24.30 -4.76 -1.93
C LEU A 58 24.95 -3.41 -1.56
N SER A 59 25.14 -2.53 -2.54
CA SER A 59 25.81 -1.26 -2.37
C SER A 59 24.80 -0.12 -2.19
N PRO A 60 24.78 0.56 -1.02
CA PRO A 60 24.00 1.78 -0.84
C PRO A 60 24.44 2.89 -1.79
N GLN A 61 25.71 2.91 -2.23
CA GLN A 61 26.17 3.91 -3.19
C GLN A 61 25.43 3.78 -4.53
N GLU A 62 25.20 2.55 -5.01
CA GLU A 62 24.51 2.31 -6.29
C GLU A 62 23.06 2.80 -6.26
N TYR A 63 22.36 2.60 -5.14
CA TYR A 63 21.03 3.15 -4.92
C TYR A 63 21.05 4.69 -4.97
N ARG A 64 22.02 5.32 -4.29
CA ARG A 64 22.14 6.79 -4.27
C ARG A 64 22.50 7.38 -5.63
N PHE A 65 23.28 6.66 -6.44
CA PHE A 65 23.63 7.11 -7.79
C PHE A 65 22.43 7.10 -8.74
N GLY A 66 21.51 6.15 -8.53
CA GLY A 66 20.26 6.11 -9.26
C GLY A 66 19.41 4.90 -8.87
N HIS A 67 18.09 5.12 -8.76
CA HIS A 67 17.12 4.08 -8.46
C HIS A 67 15.76 4.43 -9.08
N ILE A 68 14.89 3.42 -9.16
CA ILE A 68 13.51 3.62 -9.61
C ILE A 68 12.79 4.55 -8.62
N PRO A 69 12.02 5.55 -9.09
CA PRO A 69 11.24 6.41 -8.21
C PRO A 69 10.39 5.61 -7.22
N ARG A 70 10.30 6.09 -5.97
CA ARG A 70 9.54 5.46 -4.86
C ARG A 70 10.07 4.09 -4.40
N ALA A 71 11.17 3.59 -4.97
CA ALA A 71 11.85 2.43 -4.41
C ALA A 71 12.37 2.73 -3.01
N VAL A 72 12.53 1.67 -2.22
CA VAL A 72 13.21 1.70 -0.94
C VAL A 72 14.46 0.84 -1.01
N CYS A 73 15.57 1.37 -0.53
CA CYS A 73 16.82 0.61 -0.47
C CYS A 73 16.72 -0.45 0.63
N ALA A 74 16.88 -1.71 0.23
CA ALA A 74 16.81 -2.86 1.11
C ALA A 74 18.16 -3.15 1.79
N PHE A 75 18.97 -2.12 2.03
CA PHE A 75 20.21 -2.21 2.78
C PHE A 75 19.90 -2.25 4.28
N ALA A 76 19.35 -3.37 4.74
CA ALA A 76 19.19 -3.61 6.15
C ALA A 76 19.63 -5.03 6.51
N ARG A 77 19.96 -5.21 7.80
CA ARG A 77 20.51 -6.42 8.42
C ARG A 77 19.57 -7.64 8.36
N TRP A 78 18.43 -7.54 7.67
CA TRP A 78 17.47 -8.63 7.45
C TRP A 78 17.95 -9.64 6.40
N ARG A 79 18.96 -9.30 5.59
CA ARG A 79 19.70 -10.30 4.80
C ARG A 79 20.56 -11.15 5.73
N GLN A 80 19.95 -12.20 6.27
CA GLN A 80 20.68 -13.25 6.97
C GLN A 80 21.33 -14.16 5.92
N ARG A 81 22.65 -14.29 5.96
CA ARG A 81 23.34 -15.29 5.16
C ARG A 81 22.97 -16.67 5.70
N LEU A 82 22.32 -17.50 4.89
CA LEU A 82 22.10 -18.91 5.22
C LEU A 82 23.25 -19.71 4.60
N ASN A 83 24.08 -20.33 5.45
CA ASN A 83 25.24 -21.13 5.01
C ASN A 83 26.22 -20.38 4.08
N GLY A 84 26.42 -19.07 4.31
CA GLY A 84 27.32 -18.24 3.48
C GLY A 84 26.71 -17.73 2.17
N ILE A 85 25.53 -18.22 1.80
CA ILE A 85 24.75 -17.75 0.64
C ILE A 85 23.87 -16.58 1.11
N PRO A 86 23.90 -15.42 0.42
CA PRO A 86 23.08 -14.27 0.77
C PRO A 86 21.58 -14.52 0.61
#